data_AF-A0A081AR91-F1
#
_entry.id   AF-A0A081AR91-F1
#
_cell.length_a   1.000
_cell.length_b   1.000
_cell.length_c   1.000
_cell.angle_alpha   90.00
_cell.angle_beta   90.00
_cell.angle_gamma   90.00
#
_symmetry.space_group_name_H-M   'P 1'
#
loop_
_entity.id
_entity.type
_entity.pdbx_description
1 polymer ?
#
loop_
_entity_poly.entity_id
_entity_poly.type
_entity_poly.pdbx_seq_one_letter_code
_entity_poly.pdbx_strand_id
1 'polypeptide(L)' 'MFRFVNHCCVPNCRIEKRNIVGEERCGIFTVQAVSAGDELTIDYCFDCSKVSIACLCGSVCCREVIGARRDKRQY' A
#
# COMPACT_ATOMS: atom_id res chain seq x y z
N MET A 1 -2.64 -10.90 9.88
CA MET A 1 -1.34 -10.90 9.17
C MET A 1 -1.08 -9.61 8.40
N PHE A 2 -2.05 -9.00 7.70
CA PHE A 2 -1.89 -7.70 7.02
C PHE A 2 -1.57 -6.50 7.92
N ARG A 3 -1.66 -6.66 9.24
CA ARG A 3 -1.46 -5.59 10.24
C ARG A 3 -0.04 -5.01 10.25
N PHE A 4 0.94 -5.76 9.74
CA PHE A 4 2.36 -5.39 9.82
C PHE A 4 2.98 -4.98 8.48
N VAL A 5 2.20 -4.98 7.39
CA VAL A 5 2.70 -4.59 6.07
C VAL A 5 2.77 -3.07 6.03
N ASN A 6 3.95 -2.48 5.90
CA ASN A 6 4.13 -1.03 5.97
C ASN A 6 3.81 -0.29 4.66
N HIS A 7 3.77 1.03 4.75
CA HIS A 7 3.62 1.93 3.62
C HIS A 7 4.94 2.13 2.87
N CYS A 8 4.90 2.10 1.55
CA CYS A 8 5.93 2.69 0.70
C CYS A 8 5.31 3.51 -0.44
N CYS A 9 5.94 4.64 -0.78
CA CYS A 9 5.53 5.45 -1.95
C CYS A 9 5.86 4.78 -3.29
N VAL A 10 6.78 3.82 -3.28
CA VAL A 10 7.11 2.93 -4.41
C VAL A 10 7.03 1.48 -3.89
N PRO A 11 5.80 0.95 -3.72
CA PRO A 11 5.60 -0.34 -3.08
C PRO A 11 5.99 -1.52 -3.98
N ASN A 12 6.33 -2.66 -3.36
CA ASN A 12 6.57 -3.92 -4.06
C ASN A 12 5.34 -4.84 -4.09
N CYS A 13 4.26 -4.46 -3.40
CA CYS A 13 2.99 -5.17 -3.39
C CYS A 13 1.81 -4.24 -3.67
N ARG A 14 0.70 -4.83 -4.12
CA ARG A 14 -0.61 -4.18 -4.30
C ARG A 14 -1.71 -4.97 -3.59
N ILE A 15 -2.78 -4.28 -3.22
CA ILE A 15 -4.00 -4.90 -2.72
C ILE A 15 -4.92 -5.16 -3.91
N GLU A 16 -5.45 -6.38 -4.03
CA GLU A 16 -6.51 -6.72 -4.98
C GLU A 16 -7.75 -7.20 -4.23
N LYS A 17 -8.92 -6.66 -4.58
CA LYS A 17 -10.22 -7.20 -4.16
C LYS A 17 -10.60 -8.34 -5.09
N ARG A 18 -10.94 -9.50 -4.53
CA ARG A 18 -11.43 -10.64 -5.28
C ARG A 18 -12.70 -11.17 -4.64
N ASN A 19 -13.66 -11.52 -5.49
CA ASN A 19 -14.83 -12.27 -5.07
C ASN A 19 -14.45 -13.76 -4.99
N ILE A 20 -14.59 -14.35 -3.81
CA ILE A 20 -14.39 -15.77 -3.57
C ILE A 20 -15.70 -16.31 -3.04
N VAL A 21 -16.43 -17.04 -3.89
CA VAL A 21 -17.71 -17.70 -3.55
C VAL A 21 -18.75 -16.69 -3.02
N GLY A 22 -18.88 -15.54 -3.69
CA GLY A 22 -19.83 -14.50 -3.31
C GLY A 22 -19.32 -13.56 -2.22
N GLU A 23 -18.22 -13.87 -1.55
CA GLU A 23 -17.60 -13.00 -0.54
C GLU A 23 -16.46 -12.17 -1.12
N GLU A 24 -16.48 -10.84 -0.93
CA GLU A 24 -15.33 -10.00 -1.26
C GLU A 24 -14.22 -10.16 -0.23
N ARG A 25 -13.00 -10.42 -0.71
CA ARG A 25 -11.79 -10.52 0.10
C ARG A 25 -10.68 -9.69 -0.53
N CYS A 26 -9.86 -9.09 0.33
CA CYS A 26 -8.65 -8.39 -0.09
C CYS A 26 -7.44 -9.32 0.03
N GLY A 27 -6.69 -9.48 -1.06
CA GLY A 27 -5.40 -10.15 -1.08
C GLY A 27 -4.27 -9.16 -1.35
N ILE A 28 -3.06 -9.47 -0.87
CA ILE A 28 -1.85 -8.74 -1.23
C ILE A 28 -1.08 -9.58 -2.24
N PHE A 29 -0.68 -8.94 -3.34
CA PHE A 29 0.06 -9.56 -4.43
C PHE A 29 1.30 -8.74 -4.75
N THR A 30 2.43 -9.41 -4.99
CA THR A 30 3.67 -8.77 -5.40
C THR A 30 3.54 -8.24 -6.84
N VAL A 31 4.02 -7.02 -7.10
CA VAL A 31 4.04 -6.42 -8.45
C VAL A 31 5.37 -6.63 -9.18
N GLN A 32 6.37 -7.13 -8.47
CA GLN A 32 7.71 -7.45 -8.95
C GLN A 32 8.26 -8.67 -8.20
N ALA A 33 9.39 -9.22 -8.66
CA ALA A 33 10.09 -10.26 -7.91
C ALA A 33 10.59 -9.70 -6.56
N VAL A 34 10.42 -10.47 -5.50
CA VAL A 34 10.81 -10.11 -4.13
C VAL A 34 11.66 -11.23 -3.58
N SER A 35 12.81 -10.89 -2.99
CA SER A 35 13.74 -11.86 -2.41
C SER A 35 13.40 -12.16 -0.96
N ALA A 36 13.87 -13.29 -0.44
CA ALA A 36 13.70 -13.60 0.97
C ALA A 36 14.44 -12.56 1.84
N GLY A 37 13.74 -12.01 2.82
CA GLY A 37 14.26 -10.96 3.71
C GLY A 37 13.89 -9.53 3.28
N ASP A 38 13.36 -9.33 2.06
CA ASP A 38 12.84 -8.04 1.64
C ASP A 38 11.55 -7.71 2.41
N GLU A 39 11.42 -6.45 2.83
CA GLU A 39 10.19 -5.97 3.45
C GLU A 39 9.06 -5.87 2.41
N LEU A 40 7.89 -6.45 2.71
CA LEU A 40 6.69 -6.29 1.89
C LEU A 40 6.01 -4.96 2.23
N THR A 41 5.78 -4.14 1.21
CA THR A 41 5.19 -2.80 1.36
C THR A 41 4.07 -2.58 0.37
N ILE A 42 3.06 -1.81 0.78
CA ILE A 42 1.91 -1.43 -0.06
C ILE A 42 1.73 0.09 -0.05
N ASP A 43 1.11 0.65 -1.09
CA ASP A 43 0.63 2.03 -1.00
C ASP A 43 -0.67 2.03 -0.20
N TYR A 44 -0.60 2.58 1.01
CA TYR A 44 -1.76 2.66 1.91
C TYR A 44 -2.92 3.47 1.33
N CYS A 45 -2.71 4.32 0.32
CA CYS A 45 -3.76 5.08 -0.38
C CYS A 45 -4.85 5.69 0.54
N PHE A 46 -4.50 6.03 1.79
CA PHE A 46 -5.49 6.50 2.74
C PHE A 46 -5.98 7.88 2.29
N ASP A 47 -7.28 8.00 2.01
CA ASP A 47 -7.99 9.28 1.96
C ASP A 47 -8.15 9.78 3.42
N CYS A 48 -7.01 10.07 4.05
CA CYS A 48 -6.96 10.56 5.41
C CYS A 48 -7.27 12.05 5.40
N SER A 49 -8.56 12.37 5.26
CA SER A 49 -9.09 13.73 5.41
C SER A 49 -8.84 14.36 6.80
N LYS A 50 -8.21 13.66 7.76
CA LYS A 50 -8.07 14.10 9.15
C LYS A 50 -6.71 13.90 9.83
N VAL A 51 -5.82 13.02 9.34
CA VAL A 51 -4.52 12.75 10.01
C VAL A 51 -3.42 12.52 8.98
N SER A 52 -2.44 13.42 8.93
CA SER A 52 -1.20 13.25 8.18
C SER A 52 -0.16 12.56 9.06
N ILE A 53 0.34 11.41 8.63
CA ILE A 53 1.44 10.69 9.30
C ILE A 53 2.70 10.89 8.47
N ALA A 54 3.84 11.18 9.10
CA ALA A 54 5.11 11.28 8.38
C ALA A 54 5.46 9.95 7.69
N CYS A 55 5.83 10.03 6.41
CA CYS A 55 6.24 8.88 5.63
C CYS A 55 7.74 8.64 5.78
N LEU A 56 8.10 7.46 6.30
CA LEU A 56 9.49 7.05 6.54
C LEU A 56 9.93 5.92 5.59
N CYS A 57 9.33 5.83 4.41
CA CYS A 57 9.57 4.70 3.50
C CYS A 57 10.95 4.68 2.83
N GLY A 58 11.75 5.74 2.96
CA GLY A 58 13.12 5.81 2.41
C GLY A 58 13.23 5.85 0.88
N SER A 59 12.12 5.82 0.14
CA SER A 59 12.13 5.90 -1.33
C SER A 59 12.58 7.28 -1.82
N VAL A 60 13.31 7.30 -2.94
CA VAL A 60 13.69 8.54 -3.65
C VAL A 60 12.45 9.37 -4.05
N CYS A 61 11.33 8.70 -4.31
CA CYS A 61 10.05 9.34 -4.67
C CYS A 61 9.08 9.41 -3.48
N CYS A 62 9.58 9.57 -2.25
CA CYS A 62 8.76 9.68 -1.05
C CYS A 62 7.85 10.92 -1.10
N ARG A 63 6.60 10.78 -0.64
CA ARG A 63 5.61 11.87 -0.55
C ARG A 63 5.69 12.67 0.75
N GLU A 64 6.68 12.40 1.60
CA GLU A 64 6.90 12.96 2.95
C GLU A 64 5.81 12.65 3.98
N VAL A 65 4.56 12.47 3.55
CA VAL A 65 3.41 12.14 4.39
C VAL A 65 2.58 11.01 3.76
N ILE A 66 2.05 10.16 4.61
CA ILE A 66 1.07 9.13 4.26
C ILE A 66 -0.31 9.80 4.29
N GLY A 67 -1.00 9.79 3.15
CA GLY A 67 -2.35 10.36 3.02
C GLY A 67 -2.41 11.76 2.39
N ALA A 68 -1.31 12.30 1.86
CA ALA A 68 -1.39 13.45 0.95
C ALA A 68 -2.11 13.02 -0.34
N ARG A 69 -3.22 13.70 -0.64
CA ARG A 69 -4.13 13.45 -1.77
C ARG A 69 -3.40 12.98 -3.03
N ARG A 70 -3.81 11.83 -3.56
CA ARG A 70 -3.79 11.57 -5.00
C ARG A 70 -5.23 11.49 -5.48
N ASP A 71 -5.47 12.22 -6.56
CA ASP A 71 -6.76 12.40 -7.23
C ASP A 71 -7.46 11.06 -7.47
N LYS A 72 -8.80 11.07 -7.37
CA LYS A 72 -9.68 9.91 -7.45
C LYS A 72 -9.43 9.11 -8.74
N ARG A 73 -8.60 8.07 -8.71
CA ARG A 73 -8.59 7.03 -9.74
C ARG A 73 -7.96 5.72 -9.25
N GLN A 74 -8.68 4.63 -9.54
CA GLN A 74 -8.31 3.20 -9.52
C GLN A 74 -8.45 2.55 -8.13
N TYR A 75 -9.36 1.60 -7.88
CA TYR A 75 -9.99 0.57 -8.71
C TYR A 75 -11.46 0.36 -8.33
#